data_AF-A0A2R8CIW3-F1
#
_entry.id   AF-A0A2R8CIW3-F1
#
_cell.length_a   1.000
_cell.length_b   1.000
_cell.length_c   1.000
_cell.angle_alpha   90.00
_cell.angle_beta   90.00
_cell.angle_gamma   90.00
#
_symmetry.space_group_name_H-M   'P 1'
#
loop_
_entity.id
_entity.type
_entity.pdbx_description
1 polymer ?
#
loop_
_entity_poly.entity_id
_entity_poly.type
_entity_poly.pdbx_seq_one_letter_code
_entity_poly.pdbx_strand_id
1 'polypeptide(L)'
;MFLQFNDNTRDRGLFYQALTAVLEIAIDDELEFEDYYKNLSRMFGEEKILAAVGSVNGDVRFYGLTETGMQLEGIDRHQRLITSYQKLHAWRVANAKR
;
A
#
# COMPACT_ATOMS: atom_id res chain seq x y z
N MET A 1 -12.85 10.20 2.55
CA MET A 1 -12.41 10.36 3.96
C MET A 1 -10.97 9.91 4.22
N PHE A 2 -10.46 8.82 3.61
CA PHE A 2 -9.08 8.33 3.82
C PHE A 2 -7.98 9.37 3.57
N LEU A 3 -8.11 10.19 2.52
CA LEU A 3 -7.12 11.22 2.15
C LEU A 3 -7.02 12.38 3.15
N GLN A 4 -8.03 12.60 3.98
CA GLN A 4 -8.09 13.75 4.89
C GLN A 4 -7.29 13.51 6.19
N PHE A 5 -7.14 12.25 6.60
CA PHE A 5 -6.62 11.89 7.92
C PHE A 5 -5.27 11.18 7.87
N ASN A 6 -4.72 10.90 6.68
CA ASN A 6 -3.47 10.16 6.53
C ASN A 6 -2.41 10.99 5.79
N ASP A 7 -1.24 11.13 6.40
CA ASP A 7 -0.04 11.66 5.76
C ASP A 7 0.53 10.63 4.78
N ASN A 8 0.09 10.72 3.52
CA ASN A 8 0.51 9.82 2.46
C ASN A 8 1.71 10.36 1.70
N THR A 9 2.55 9.46 1.17
CA THR A 9 3.48 9.84 0.12
C THR A 9 2.69 10.33 -1.11
N ARG A 10 3.31 11.18 -1.94
CA ARG A 10 2.65 11.71 -3.14
C ARG A 10 2.10 10.60 -4.04
N ASP A 11 2.87 9.53 -4.23
CA ASP A 11 2.48 8.41 -5.09
C ASP A 11 1.26 7.65 -4.53
N ARG A 12 1.24 7.43 -3.21
CA ARG A 12 0.12 6.78 -2.53
C ARG A 12 -1.13 7.67 -2.50
N GLY A 13 -0.95 8.98 -2.34
CA GLY A 13 -2.03 9.95 -2.46
C GLY A 13 -2.69 9.93 -3.85
N LEU A 14 -1.90 9.90 -4.92
CA LEU A 14 -2.39 9.80 -6.29
C LEU A 14 -3.20 8.52 -6.53
N PHE A 15 -2.76 7.39 -5.97
CA PHE A 15 -3.53 6.15 -6.04
C PHE A 15 -4.90 6.27 -5.37
N TYR A 16 -4.97 6.82 -4.16
CA TYR A 16 -6.25 6.97 -3.46
C TYR A 16 -7.17 8.03 -4.09
N GLN A 17 -6.61 9.05 -4.75
CA GLN A 17 -7.38 9.98 -5.58
C GLN A 17 -7.97 9.26 -6.80
N ALA A 18 -7.18 8.46 -7.49
CA ALA A 18 -7.65 7.63 -8.61
C ALA A 18 -8.76 6.66 -8.15
N LEU A 19 -8.55 5.96 -7.04
CA LEU A 19 -9.53 5.05 -6.45
C LEU A 19 -10.84 5.77 -6.09
N THR A 20 -10.75 6.97 -5.55
CA THR A 20 -11.95 7.79 -5.24
C THR A 20 -12.72 8.10 -6.51
N ALA A 21 -12.04 8.57 -7.57
CA ALA A 21 -12.69 8.89 -8.85
C ALA A 21 -13.34 7.67 -9.50
N VAL A 22 -12.66 6.51 -9.49
CA VAL A 22 -13.23 5.26 -10.04
C VAL A 22 -14.45 4.81 -9.23
N LEU A 23 -14.41 4.91 -7.90
CA LEU A 23 -15.57 4.58 -7.05
C LEU A 23 -16.75 5.53 -7.26
N GLU A 24 -16.50 6.83 -7.41
CA GLU A 24 -17.54 7.81 -7.70
C GLU A 24 -18.24 7.50 -9.03
N ILE A 25 -17.49 7.16 -10.07
CA ILE A 25 -18.04 6.72 -11.36
C ILE A 25 -18.79 5.40 -11.22
N ALA A 26 -18.25 4.43 -10.49
CA ALA A 26 -18.85 3.10 -10.37
C ALA A 26 -20.15 3.07 -9.54
N ILE A 27 -20.37 4.06 -8.68
CA ILE A 27 -21.58 4.18 -7.84
C ILE A 27 -22.67 4.98 -8.56
N ASP A 28 -22.31 5.79 -9.55
CA ASP A 28 -23.24 6.63 -10.29
C ASP A 28 -23.73 5.89 -11.56
N ASP A 29 -24.99 5.46 -11.54
CA ASP A 29 -25.61 4.72 -12.65
C ASP A 29 -25.75 5.56 -13.94
N GLU A 30 -25.53 6.87 -13.89
CA GLU A 30 -25.55 7.75 -15.07
C GLU A 30 -24.18 7.84 -15.77
N LEU A 31 -23.12 7.27 -15.19
CA LEU A 31 -21.76 7.39 -15.68
C LEU A 31 -21.21 6.05 -16.21
N GLU A 32 -20.51 6.11 -17.35
CA GLU A 32 -19.82 4.97 -17.95
C GLU A 32 -18.31 5.13 -17.81
N PHE A 33 -17.64 4.17 -17.15
CA PHE A 33 -16.19 4.27 -16.87
C PHE A 33 -15.33 4.41 -18.13
N GLU A 34 -15.71 3.74 -19.21
CA GLU A 34 -14.98 3.75 -20.48
C GLU A 34 -14.85 5.16 -21.08
N ASP A 35 -15.82 6.04 -20.84
CA ASP A 35 -15.79 7.43 -21.31
C ASP A 35 -14.71 8.26 -20.62
N TYR A 36 -14.35 7.89 -19.39
CA TYR A 36 -13.38 8.60 -18.57
C TYR A 36 -11.99 7.95 -18.56
N TYR A 37 -11.90 6.65 -18.91
CA TYR A 37 -10.66 5.86 -18.81
C TYR A 37 -9.45 6.58 -19.40
N LYS A 38 -9.56 7.09 -20.63
CA LYS A 38 -8.44 7.75 -21.32
C LYS A 38 -7.93 8.99 -20.59
N ASN A 39 -8.83 9.79 -20.02
CA ASN A 39 -8.47 11.02 -19.31
C ASN A 39 -7.90 10.71 -17.93
N LEU A 40 -8.52 9.77 -17.22
CA LEU A 40 -8.05 9.29 -15.92
C LEU A 40 -6.67 8.65 -16.02
N SER A 41 -6.42 7.83 -17.05
CA SER A 41 -5.11 7.21 -17.30
C SER A 41 -4.02 8.24 -17.61
N ARG A 42 -4.34 9.37 -18.25
CA ARG A 42 -3.39 10.48 -18.44
C ARG A 42 -3.11 11.25 -17.15
N MET A 43 -4.11 11.39 -16.30
CA MET A 43 -4.01 12.16 -15.06
C MET A 43 -3.27 11.42 -13.96
N PHE A 44 -3.57 10.14 -13.78
CA PHE A 44 -3.05 9.32 -12.68
C PHE A 44 -2.00 8.30 -13.12
N GLY A 45 -1.88 8.02 -14.42
CA GLY A 45 -1.05 6.96 -14.95
C GLY A 45 -1.81 5.64 -15.06
N GLU A 46 -1.51 4.88 -16.11
CA GLU A 46 -2.19 3.62 -16.45
C GLU A 46 -2.12 2.58 -15.32
N GLU A 47 -0.93 2.38 -14.73
CA GLU A 47 -0.73 1.43 -13.63
C GLU A 47 -1.67 1.70 -12.43
N LYS A 48 -1.84 2.97 -12.05
CA LYS A 48 -2.68 3.34 -10.90
C LYS A 48 -4.16 3.18 -11.21
N ILE A 49 -4.58 3.46 -12.44
CA ILE A 49 -5.96 3.26 -12.87
C ILE A 49 -6.30 1.77 -12.92
N LEU A 50 -5.42 0.94 -13.49
CA LEU A 50 -5.60 -0.51 -13.48
C LEU A 50 -5.67 -1.06 -12.05
N ALA A 51 -4.78 -0.61 -11.17
CA ALA A 51 -4.82 -1.00 -9.76
C ALA A 51 -6.10 -0.53 -9.05
N ALA A 52 -6.59 0.67 -9.34
CA ALA A 52 -7.83 1.20 -8.77
C ALA A 52 -9.04 0.39 -9.24
N VAL A 53 -9.17 0.13 -10.55
CA VAL A 53 -10.23 -0.70 -11.13
C VAL A 53 -10.20 -2.12 -10.54
N GLY A 54 -9.02 -2.74 -10.49
CA GLY A 54 -8.85 -4.05 -9.85
C GLY A 54 -9.20 -4.03 -8.36
N SER A 55 -9.01 -2.90 -7.67
CA SER A 55 -9.41 -2.76 -6.27
C SER A 55 -10.92 -2.65 -6.10
N VAL A 56 -11.62 -1.97 -7.01
CA VAL A 56 -13.09 -1.87 -7.01
C VAL A 56 -13.72 -3.23 -7.32
N ASN A 57 -13.18 -3.96 -8.29
CA ASN A 57 -13.66 -5.31 -8.65
C ASN A 57 -13.30 -6.38 -7.63
N GLY A 58 -12.39 -6.09 -6.69
CA GLY A 58 -11.94 -7.01 -5.65
C GLY A 58 -10.81 -7.96 -6.07
N ASP A 59 -10.27 -7.80 -7.28
CA ASP A 59 -9.08 -8.51 -7.78
C ASP A 59 -7.82 -8.12 -7.00
N VAL A 60 -7.72 -6.85 -6.59
CA VAL A 60 -6.59 -6.29 -5.84
C VAL A 60 -7.09 -5.69 -4.52
N ARG A 61 -7.03 -6.45 -3.42
CA ARG A 61 -7.57 -5.98 -2.14
C ARG A 61 -6.66 -5.03 -1.38
N PHE A 62 -5.36 -5.27 -1.44
CA PHE A 62 -4.37 -4.63 -0.56
C PHE A 62 -3.24 -3.98 -1.36
N TYR A 63 -3.60 -3.05 -2.26
CA TYR A 63 -2.62 -2.36 -3.08
C TYR A 63 -1.55 -1.65 -2.24
N GLY A 64 -0.28 -1.91 -2.55
CA GLY A 64 0.86 -1.37 -1.83
C GLY A 64 1.15 -2.01 -0.46
N LEU A 65 0.49 -3.12 -0.11
CA LEU A 65 0.89 -3.97 1.02
C LEU A 65 1.52 -5.26 0.50
N THR A 66 2.79 -5.44 0.81
CA THR A 66 3.51 -6.69 0.57
C THR A 66 3.14 -7.72 1.62
N GLU A 67 2.96 -8.97 1.22
CA GLU A 67 2.80 -10.09 2.16
C GLU A 67 4.03 -10.19 3.08
N THR A 68 3.80 -10.58 4.33
CA THR A 68 4.86 -10.72 5.34
C THR A 68 4.55 -11.90 6.25
N GLY A 69 5.60 -12.62 6.65
CA GLY A 69 5.54 -13.76 7.56
C GLY A 69 5.80 -13.41 9.02
N MET A 70 5.75 -14.42 9.89
CA MET A 70 5.99 -14.27 11.32
C MET A 70 7.41 -13.77 11.67
N GLN A 71 8.39 -13.94 10.77
CA GLN A 71 9.75 -13.45 10.98
C GLN A 71 9.97 -12.06 10.38
N LEU A 72 8.90 -11.41 9.89
CA LEU A 72 8.91 -10.07 9.31
C LEU A 72 9.80 -9.95 8.05
N GLU A 73 9.89 -11.03 7.26
CA GLU A 73 10.62 -11.04 6.00
C GLU A 73 10.03 -9.98 5.04
N GLY A 74 10.91 -9.28 4.31
CA GLY A 74 10.51 -8.18 3.43
C GLY A 74 10.47 -6.80 4.10
N ILE A 75 10.50 -6.72 5.44
CA ILE A 75 10.54 -5.44 6.17
C ILE A 75 11.97 -5.14 6.65
N ASP A 76 12.79 -4.57 5.77
CA ASP A 76 14.24 -4.32 6.01
C ASP A 76 14.52 -3.59 7.34
N ARG A 77 13.71 -2.58 7.69
CA ARG A 77 13.86 -1.86 8.97
C ARG A 77 13.72 -2.77 10.19
N HIS A 78 12.78 -3.72 10.16
CA HIS A 78 12.60 -4.67 11.25
C HIS A 78 13.72 -5.71 11.26
N GLN A 79 14.20 -6.16 10.10
CA GLN A 79 15.34 -7.09 10.03
C GLN A 79 16.62 -6.51 10.64
N ARG A 80 16.90 -5.22 10.39
CA ARG A 80 18.02 -4.50 11.02
C ARG A 80 17.86 -4.40 12.54
N LEU A 81 16.64 -4.16 13.02
CA LEU A 81 16.34 -4.14 14.46
C LEU A 81 16.57 -5.52 15.09
N ILE A 82 16.04 -6.58 14.49
CA ILE A 82 16.21 -7.97 14.96
C ILE A 82 17.69 -8.32 15.04
N THR A 83 18.46 -8.01 13.99
CA THR A 83 19.92 -8.24 13.97
C THR A 83 20.63 -7.51 15.12
N SER A 84 20.20 -6.29 15.43
CA SER A 84 20.75 -5.51 16.54
C SER A 84 20.39 -6.14 17.89
N TYR A 85 19.17 -6.65 18.02
CA TYR A 85 18.69 -7.33 19.22
C TYR A 85 19.39 -8.68 19.46
N GLN A 86 19.69 -9.43 18.41
CA GLN A 86 20.45 -10.68 18.47
C GLN A 86 21.85 -10.46 19.08
N LYS A 87 22.53 -9.37 18.72
CA LYS A 87 23.83 -9.01 19.33
C LYS A 87 23.70 -8.77 20.83
N LEU A 88 22.65 -8.06 21.26
CA LEU A 88 22.38 -7.82 22.68
C LEU A 88 22.07 -9.13 23.42
N HIS A 89 21.29 -10.02 22.82
CA HIS A 89 21.00 -11.34 23.39
C HIS A 89 22.26 -12.18 23.57
N ALA A 90 23.13 -12.23 22.56
CA ALA A 90 24.41 -12.93 22.65
C ALA A 90 25.26 -12.39 23.81
N TRP A 91 25.33 -11.07 23.98
CA TRP A 91 26.02 -10.44 25.10
C TRP A 91 25.39 -10.79 26.46
N ARG A 92 24.05 -10.77 26.58
CA ARG A 92 23.34 -11.13 27.82
C ARG A 92 23.60 -12.59 28.22
N VAL A 93 23.55 -13.51 27.27
CA VAL A 93 23.84 -14.94 27.51
C VAL A 93 25.28 -15.13 27.99
N ALA A 94 26.24 -14.43 27.39
CA ALA A 94 27.65 -14.50 27.80
C ALA A 94 27.88 -13.98 29.23
N ASN A 95 27.10 -13.00 29.68
CA ASN A 95 27.24 -12.40 31.02
C ASN A 95 26.32 -13.01 32.09
N ALA A 96 25.35 -13.86 31.72
CA ALA A 96 24.41 -14.45 32.68
C ALA A 96 25.05 -15.47 33.65
N LYS A 97 26.30 -15.89 33.41
CA LYS A 97 27.06 -16.84 34.24
C LYS A 97 28.21 -16.19 35.02
N ARG A 98 28.36 -14.86 34.94
CA ARG A 98 29.21 -14.07 35.84
C ARG A 98 28.41 -13.65 37.05
#